data_AF-A0A3M6UHT9-F1
#
_entry.id   AF-A0A3M6UHT9-F1
#
_cell.length_a   1.000
_cell.length_b   1.000
_cell.length_c   1.000
_cell.angle_alpha   90.00
_cell.angle_beta   90.00
_cell.angle_gamma   90.00
#
_symmetry.space_group_name_H-M   'P 1'
#
loop_
_entity.id
_entity.type
_entity.pdbx_description
1 polymer ?
#
loop_
_entity_poly.entity_id
_entity_poly.type
_entity_poly.pdbx_seq_one_letter_code
_entity_poly.pdbx_strand_id
1 'polypeptide(L)'
;MDAITFRLAEPDDLDEIVTLSEGIYQGHDSLPLMFHKWLRTNNMAVILAQSSDNKLIGLIAYFIVDDRQTFVRRFERIHQDLRGQGLVRKFREYARNHAKPQTRTIYVYKRQCEFTERAQLFPEDIILFNWVPFERLRSNIDHILEDCNELFAEDCVDDSIPRSISFGTYLPTEKFLDWRTAIYSDDPTLFEAHLLHQLNRACEFIKSDFVFVCFHDKRWTELTKKVIEEQLQLNIHHHYVGQGKMYLYEKEFTR
;
A
#
# COMPACT_ATOMS: atom_id res chain seq x y z
N MET A 1 12.13 19.07 26.05
CA MET A 1 11.19 18.49 25.07
C MET A 1 9.83 18.63 25.70
N ASP A 2 8.94 19.36 25.04
CA ASP A 2 7.57 19.52 25.49
C ASP A 2 6.88 18.16 25.62
N ALA A 3 5.92 18.07 26.54
CA ALA A 3 5.17 16.86 26.74
C ALA A 3 4.39 16.53 25.45
N ILE A 4 4.53 15.29 24.99
CA ILE A 4 3.78 14.77 23.84
C ILE A 4 2.66 13.89 24.38
N THR A 5 1.44 14.19 23.98
CA THR A 5 0.26 13.37 24.26
C THR A 5 -0.16 12.62 23.00
N PHE A 6 -0.87 11.52 23.19
CA PHE A 6 -1.35 10.69 22.09
C PHE A 6 -2.83 10.38 22.30
N ARG A 7 -3.61 10.39 21.21
CA ARG A 7 -5.03 10.02 21.22
C ARG A 7 -5.43 9.37 19.91
N LEU A 8 -6.59 8.71 19.90
CA LEU A 8 -7.22 8.29 18.65
C LEU A 8 -7.69 9.51 17.87
N ALA A 9 -7.64 9.39 16.55
CA ALA A 9 -8.20 10.39 15.65
C ALA A 9 -9.73 10.31 15.63
N GLU A 10 -10.36 11.45 15.47
CA GLU A 10 -11.79 11.67 15.33
C GLU A 10 -12.08 12.25 13.93
N PRO A 11 -13.32 12.17 13.42
CA PRO A 11 -13.64 12.66 12.08
C PRO A 11 -13.26 14.12 11.84
N ASP A 12 -13.34 14.97 12.87
CA ASP A 12 -13.08 16.41 12.80
C ASP A 12 -11.59 16.74 12.71
N ASP A 13 -10.69 15.77 12.86
CA ASP A 13 -9.23 15.97 12.73
C ASP A 13 -8.75 16.10 11.27
N LEU A 14 -9.64 15.96 10.28
CA LEU A 14 -9.26 15.92 8.85
C LEU A 14 -8.46 17.16 8.43
N ASP A 15 -8.88 18.36 8.81
CA ASP A 15 -8.23 19.61 8.38
C ASP A 15 -6.77 19.70 8.88
N GLU A 16 -6.52 19.27 10.12
CA GLU A 16 -5.17 19.20 10.67
C GLU A 16 -4.34 18.11 9.98
N ILE A 17 -4.95 16.98 9.60
CA ILE A 17 -4.29 15.90 8.87
C ILE A 17 -3.96 16.30 7.43
N VAL A 18 -4.82 17.07 6.76
CA VAL A 18 -4.54 17.68 5.46
C VAL A 18 -3.30 18.55 5.58
N THR A 19 -3.29 19.46 6.57
CA THR A 19 -2.13 20.32 6.84
C THR A 19 -0.86 19.51 7.12
N LEU A 20 -0.96 18.42 7.90
CA LEU A 20 0.18 17.52 8.18
C LEU A 20 0.69 16.77 6.94
N SER A 21 -0.17 16.58 5.94
CA SER A 21 0.13 15.89 4.68
C SER A 21 0.61 16.83 3.57
N GLU A 22 0.55 18.15 3.77
CA GLU A 22 0.98 19.13 2.77
C GLU A 22 2.44 18.90 2.36
N GLY A 23 2.68 18.91 1.05
CA GLY A 23 4.00 18.72 0.46
C GLY A 23 4.59 17.31 0.65
N ILE A 24 3.87 16.38 1.26
CA ILE A 24 4.29 14.98 1.34
C ILE A 24 4.20 14.33 -0.04
N TYR A 25 5.26 13.60 -0.41
CA TYR A 25 5.28 12.78 -1.61
C TYR A 25 4.90 13.53 -2.90
N GLN A 26 5.16 14.84 -2.96
CA GLN A 26 4.84 15.69 -4.11
C GLN A 26 3.36 15.64 -4.54
N GLY A 27 2.44 15.29 -3.63
CA GLY A 27 1.01 15.14 -3.89
C GLY A 27 0.53 13.70 -4.11
N HIS A 28 1.40 12.69 -3.97
CA HIS A 28 1.01 11.27 -3.94
C HIS A 28 0.57 10.80 -2.54
N ASP A 29 0.35 11.72 -1.60
CA ASP A 29 -0.17 11.33 -0.30
C ASP A 29 -1.65 10.96 -0.41
N SER A 30 -1.98 9.71 -0.09
CA SER A 30 -3.36 9.21 -0.02
C SER A 30 -3.96 9.35 1.37
N LEU A 31 -3.16 9.73 2.38
CA LEU A 31 -3.59 9.81 3.78
C LEU A 31 -4.87 10.65 3.97
N PRO A 32 -4.96 11.90 3.47
CA PRO A 32 -6.16 12.71 3.68
C PRO A 32 -7.43 12.08 3.08
N LEU A 33 -7.32 11.54 1.87
CA LEU A 33 -8.46 10.97 1.14
C LEU A 33 -8.91 9.63 1.71
N MET A 34 -8.00 8.90 2.35
CA MET A 34 -8.29 7.61 2.98
C MET A 34 -8.73 7.71 4.44
N PHE A 35 -8.53 8.86 5.08
CA PHE A 35 -8.72 9.05 6.52
C PHE A 35 -10.09 8.58 7.02
N HIS A 36 -11.18 9.09 6.41
CA HIS A 36 -12.53 8.71 6.83
C HIS A 36 -12.85 7.24 6.58
N LYS A 37 -12.30 6.64 5.51
CA LYS A 37 -12.45 5.19 5.27
C LYS A 37 -11.81 4.43 6.43
N TRP A 38 -10.60 4.80 6.83
CA TRP A 38 -9.86 4.15 7.90
C TRP A 38 -10.51 4.27 9.27
N LEU A 39 -11.13 5.41 9.59
CA LEU A 39 -11.89 5.54 10.85
C LEU A 39 -13.07 4.55 10.95
N ARG A 40 -13.58 4.06 9.82
CA ARG A 40 -14.65 3.05 9.76
C ARG A 40 -14.14 1.62 9.63
N THR A 41 -12.83 1.43 9.43
CA THR A 41 -12.23 0.12 9.25
C THR A 41 -11.94 -0.52 10.61
N ASN A 42 -12.71 -1.54 10.98
CA ASN A 42 -12.69 -2.15 12.32
C ASN A 42 -11.32 -2.64 12.80
N ASN A 43 -10.43 -2.99 11.87
CA ASN A 43 -9.09 -3.49 12.17
C ASN A 43 -7.99 -2.44 11.99
N MET A 44 -8.35 -1.17 11.89
CA MET A 44 -7.43 -0.05 11.74
C MET A 44 -7.53 0.92 12.92
N ALA A 45 -6.40 1.50 13.29
CA ALA A 45 -6.36 2.63 14.21
C ALA A 45 -5.51 3.75 13.62
N VAL A 46 -5.96 4.99 13.82
CA VAL A 46 -5.22 6.21 13.51
C VAL A 46 -4.96 6.93 14.83
N ILE A 47 -3.69 7.08 15.18
CA ILE A 47 -3.24 7.74 16.41
C ILE A 47 -2.61 9.07 16.05
N LEU A 48 -3.05 10.12 16.72
CA LEU A 48 -2.50 11.46 16.62
C LEU A 48 -1.55 11.73 17.79
N ALA A 49 -0.49 12.45 17.52
CA ALA A 49 0.44 12.96 18.52
C ALA A 49 0.31 14.48 18.59
N GLN A 50 0.13 14.99 19.81
CA GLN A 50 -0.04 16.42 20.06
C GLN A 50 1.06 16.94 20.98
N SER A 51 1.47 18.18 20.77
CA SER A 51 2.29 18.93 21.72
C SER A 51 1.44 19.42 22.91
N SER A 52 2.09 19.99 23.92
CA SER A 52 1.43 20.52 25.12
C SER A 52 0.46 21.68 24.85
N ASP A 53 0.59 22.35 23.71
CA ASP A 53 -0.33 23.39 23.21
C ASP A 53 -1.38 22.82 22.24
N ASN A 54 -1.62 21.51 22.27
CA ASN A 54 -2.61 20.76 21.48
C ASN A 54 -2.42 20.77 19.96
N LYS A 55 -1.28 21.26 19.44
CA LYS A 55 -1.01 21.21 18.00
C LYS A 55 -0.72 19.79 17.55
N LEU A 56 -1.28 19.38 16.41
CA LEU A 56 -0.93 18.12 15.76
C LEU A 56 0.53 18.15 15.28
N ILE A 57 1.36 17.31 15.88
CA ILE A 57 2.78 17.18 15.53
C ILE A 57 3.09 15.90 14.75
N GLY A 58 2.14 14.97 14.69
CA GLY A 58 2.19 13.90 13.72
C GLY A 58 1.13 12.82 13.92
N LEU A 59 1.22 11.78 13.10
CA LEU A 59 0.21 10.74 12.95
C LEU A 59 0.90 9.38 12.75
N ILE A 60 0.32 8.33 13.34
CA ILE A 60 0.65 6.94 13.01
C ILE A 60 -0.62 6.13 12.85
N ALA A 61 -0.76 5.48 11.69
CA ALA A 61 -1.85 4.57 11.39
C ALA A 61 -1.33 3.13 11.28
N TYR A 62 -2.11 2.18 11.77
CA TYR A 62 -1.76 0.76 11.70
C TYR A 62 -2.99 -0.12 11.53
N PHE A 63 -2.77 -1.31 10.95
CA PHE A 63 -3.74 -2.40 10.90
C PHE A 63 -3.40 -3.49 11.91
N ILE A 64 -4.43 -4.20 12.33
CA ILE A 64 -4.32 -5.51 12.96
C ILE A 64 -4.91 -6.53 11.98
N VAL A 65 -4.09 -7.49 11.56
CA VAL A 65 -4.48 -8.49 10.55
C VAL A 65 -4.21 -9.89 11.10
N ASP A 66 -4.47 -10.90 10.28
CA ASP A 66 -4.21 -12.31 10.59
C ASP A 66 -4.95 -12.79 11.85
N ASP A 67 -6.26 -12.55 11.92
CA ASP A 67 -7.11 -12.87 13.07
C ASP A 67 -6.54 -12.33 14.40
N ARG A 68 -6.09 -11.08 14.35
CA ARG A 68 -5.49 -10.36 15.49
C ARG A 68 -4.14 -10.89 15.94
N GLN A 69 -3.37 -11.48 15.03
CA GLN A 69 -2.03 -11.97 15.35
C GLN A 69 -0.91 -11.06 14.85
N THR A 70 -1.21 -10.14 13.92
CA THR A 70 -0.19 -9.31 13.27
C THR A 70 -0.52 -7.83 13.34
N PHE A 71 0.47 -7.02 13.71
CA PHE A 71 0.42 -5.56 13.67
C PHE A 71 1.15 -5.05 12.43
N VAL A 72 0.47 -4.33 11.55
CA VAL A 72 1.09 -3.71 10.37
C VAL A 72 1.03 -2.20 10.46
N ARG A 73 2.18 -1.54 10.58
CA ARG A 73 2.25 -0.08 10.46
C ARG A 73 1.98 0.33 9.01
N ARG A 74 1.08 1.30 8.83
CA ARG A 74 0.60 1.72 7.51
C ARG A 74 1.10 3.10 7.10
N PHE A 75 0.70 4.14 7.82
CA PHE A 75 1.11 5.52 7.57
C PHE A 75 1.79 6.10 8.79
N GLU A 76 2.82 6.92 8.56
CA GLU A 76 3.54 7.65 9.59
C GLU A 76 3.85 9.04 9.05
N ARG A 77 3.45 10.08 9.79
CA ARG A 77 3.72 11.48 9.47
C ARG A 77 4.28 12.18 10.69
N ILE A 78 5.23 13.06 10.44
CA ILE A 78 5.75 14.00 11.43
C ILE A 78 5.78 15.36 10.77
N HIS A 79 5.30 16.35 11.52
CA HIS A 79 5.34 17.75 11.13
C HIS A 79 6.74 18.12 10.63
N GLN A 80 6.83 18.85 9.52
CA GLN A 80 8.09 19.07 8.80
C GLN A 80 9.21 19.62 9.69
N ASP A 81 8.90 20.60 10.54
CA ASP A 81 9.86 21.26 11.43
C ASP A 81 10.37 20.35 12.57
N LEU A 82 9.70 19.23 12.79
CA LEU A 82 9.99 18.28 13.88
C LEU A 82 10.69 17.00 13.38
N ARG A 83 10.93 16.90 12.06
CA ARG A 83 11.64 15.76 11.46
C ARG A 83 13.11 15.75 11.90
N GLY A 84 13.71 14.57 11.92
CA GLY A 84 15.12 14.39 12.35
C GLY A 84 15.36 14.44 13.87
N GLN A 85 14.36 14.78 14.68
CA GLN A 85 14.50 14.92 16.14
C GLN A 85 14.24 13.63 16.93
N GLY A 86 14.16 12.48 16.26
CA GLY A 86 13.96 11.17 16.91
C GLY A 86 12.52 10.88 17.40
N LEU A 87 11.55 11.75 17.13
CA LEU A 87 10.14 11.61 17.56
C LEU A 87 9.47 10.32 17.06
N VAL A 88 9.85 9.86 15.86
CA VAL A 88 9.42 8.57 15.27
C VAL A 88 9.46 7.42 16.29
N ARG A 89 10.52 7.35 17.12
CA ARG A 89 10.69 6.24 18.06
C ARG A 89 9.57 6.20 19.08
N LYS A 90 9.20 7.37 19.63
CA LYS A 90 8.12 7.51 20.62
C LYS A 90 6.77 7.13 20.02
N PHE A 91 6.51 7.55 18.78
CA PHE A 91 5.24 7.28 18.07
C PHE A 91 5.08 5.78 17.83
N ARG A 92 6.12 5.13 17.29
CA ARG A 92 6.13 3.69 17.05
C ARG A 92 6.03 2.87 18.33
N GLU A 93 6.57 3.36 19.43
CA GLU A 93 6.47 2.71 20.74
C GLU A 93 5.05 2.81 21.29
N TYR A 94 4.44 4.00 21.25
CA TYR A 94 3.06 4.19 21.65
C TYR A 94 2.10 3.33 20.82
N ALA A 95 2.19 3.36 19.48
CA ALA A 95 1.33 2.55 18.61
C ALA A 95 1.44 1.04 18.90
N ARG A 96 2.66 0.54 19.15
CA ARG A 96 2.86 -0.85 19.56
C ARG A 96 2.20 -1.14 20.91
N ASN A 97 2.38 -0.28 21.91
CA ASN A 97 1.77 -0.48 23.23
C ASN A 97 0.24 -0.40 23.20
N HIS A 98 -0.33 0.49 22.37
CA HIS A 98 -1.77 0.59 22.14
C HIS A 98 -2.33 -0.66 21.44
N ALA A 99 -1.58 -1.25 20.51
CA ALA A 99 -1.99 -2.47 19.80
C ALA A 99 -1.84 -3.75 20.65
N LYS A 100 -0.91 -3.80 21.61
CA LYS A 100 -0.61 -5.02 22.42
C LYS A 100 -1.84 -5.74 22.97
N PRO A 101 -2.83 -5.07 23.61
CA PRO A 101 -4.01 -5.76 24.16
C PRO A 101 -4.89 -6.41 23.09
N GLN A 102 -4.76 -5.97 21.85
CA GLN A 102 -5.56 -6.40 20.71
C GLN A 102 -4.84 -7.45 19.86
N THR A 103 -3.56 -7.73 20.12
CA THR A 103 -2.73 -8.62 19.29
C THR A 103 -2.08 -9.75 20.08
N ARG A 104 -2.07 -10.97 19.55
CA ARG A 104 -1.40 -12.13 20.19
C ARG A 104 0.12 -12.11 20.02
N THR A 105 0.65 -11.47 18.98
CA THR A 105 2.08 -11.29 18.71
C THR A 105 2.28 -9.97 17.93
N ILE A 106 3.42 -9.29 18.10
CA ILE A 106 3.76 -8.10 17.30
C ILE A 106 4.81 -8.51 16.28
N TYR A 107 4.37 -8.99 15.13
CA TYR A 107 5.23 -9.10 13.96
C TYR A 107 5.34 -7.72 13.32
N VAL A 108 6.48 -7.05 13.51
CA VAL A 108 6.84 -5.93 12.63
C VAL A 108 7.33 -6.56 11.34
N TYR A 109 6.49 -6.60 10.30
CA TYR A 109 6.95 -6.98 8.96
C TYR A 109 8.07 -6.02 8.54
N LYS A 110 9.30 -6.47 8.74
CA LYS A 110 10.55 -5.80 8.36
C LYS A 110 11.23 -6.51 7.18
N ARG A 111 10.60 -7.56 6.64
CA ARG A 111 11.11 -8.31 5.51
C ARG A 111 10.48 -7.77 4.23
N GLN A 112 11.36 -7.23 3.38
CA GLN A 112 11.18 -7.30 1.94
C GLN A 112 10.91 -8.78 1.62
N CYS A 113 9.78 -9.09 1.00
CA CYS A 113 9.53 -10.43 0.47
C CYS A 113 10.64 -10.72 -0.55
N GLU A 114 11.60 -11.54 -0.15
CA GLU A 114 12.57 -12.10 -1.08
C GLU A 114 11.95 -13.38 -1.60
N PHE A 115 11.41 -13.29 -2.81
CA PHE A 115 10.80 -14.42 -3.50
C PHE A 115 11.83 -15.56 -3.64
N THR A 116 11.61 -16.68 -2.94
CA THR A 116 12.45 -17.88 -3.03
C THR A 116 11.83 -18.92 -3.97
N GLU A 117 12.68 -19.77 -4.57
CA GLU A 117 12.42 -20.63 -5.73
C GLU A 117 11.44 -21.81 -5.54
N ARG A 118 10.43 -21.71 -4.67
CA ARG A 118 9.34 -22.72 -4.62
C ARG A 118 8.04 -22.14 -5.13
N ALA A 119 7.52 -22.73 -6.21
CA ALA A 119 6.28 -22.39 -6.89
C ALA A 119 5.05 -22.63 -5.97
N GLN A 120 4.76 -21.65 -5.13
CA GLN A 120 3.45 -21.41 -4.54
C GLN A 120 2.90 -20.12 -5.14
N LEU A 121 1.58 -20.05 -5.39
CA LEU A 121 0.92 -18.86 -5.95
C LEU A 121 1.28 -17.58 -5.16
N PHE A 122 1.33 -17.71 -3.83
CA PHE A 122 1.77 -16.68 -2.91
C PHE A 122 3.11 -17.09 -2.28
N PRO A 123 4.19 -16.37 -2.58
CA PRO A 123 5.48 -16.65 -1.97
C PRO A 123 5.45 -16.48 -0.45
N GLU A 124 6.06 -17.43 0.27
CA GLU A 124 5.99 -17.52 1.74
C GLU A 124 4.56 -17.63 2.32
N ASP A 125 3.57 -18.04 1.51
CA ASP A 125 2.14 -18.02 1.85
C ASP A 125 1.60 -16.61 2.22
N ILE A 126 2.25 -15.55 1.71
CA ILE A 126 1.90 -14.14 1.96
C ILE A 126 1.27 -13.48 0.74
N ILE A 127 0.10 -12.90 0.94
CA ILE A 127 -0.59 -12.04 -0.03
C ILE A 127 -0.19 -10.58 0.26
N LEU A 128 0.46 -9.95 -0.70
CA LEU A 128 0.76 -8.52 -0.69
C LEU A 128 -0.39 -7.80 -1.39
N PHE A 129 -1.23 -7.14 -0.60
CA PHE A 129 -2.32 -6.32 -1.12
C PHE A 129 -2.14 -4.88 -0.67
N ASN A 130 -2.13 -3.94 -1.61
CA ASN A 130 -1.92 -2.52 -1.35
C ASN A 130 -0.71 -2.21 -0.47
N TRP A 131 0.42 -2.93 -0.55
CA TRP A 131 1.59 -2.78 0.36
C TRP A 131 1.37 -3.25 1.81
N VAL A 132 0.34 -4.05 2.07
CA VAL A 132 0.13 -4.75 3.34
C VAL A 132 0.34 -6.24 3.09
N PRO A 133 1.24 -6.90 3.83
CA PRO A 133 1.34 -8.36 3.81
C PRO A 133 0.22 -8.96 4.66
N PHE A 134 -0.44 -9.96 4.12
CA PHE A 134 -1.48 -10.75 4.78
C PHE A 134 -1.12 -12.22 4.70
N GLU A 135 -1.31 -12.97 5.78
CA GLU A 135 -1.33 -14.43 5.69
C GLU A 135 -2.52 -14.90 4.86
N ARG A 136 -2.43 -16.09 4.27
CA ARG A 136 -3.51 -16.72 3.49
C ARG A 136 -4.65 -17.26 4.39
N LEU A 137 -5.26 -16.36 5.15
CA LEU A 137 -6.40 -16.61 6.02
C LEU A 137 -7.68 -16.14 5.34
N ARG A 138 -8.80 -16.83 5.63
CA ARG A 138 -10.09 -16.49 5.02
C ARG A 138 -10.52 -15.06 5.34
N SER A 139 -10.35 -14.63 6.59
CA SER A 139 -10.66 -13.27 7.04
C SER A 139 -9.86 -12.20 6.30
N ASN A 140 -8.60 -12.47 5.96
CA ASN A 140 -7.79 -11.56 5.15
C ASN A 140 -8.24 -11.53 3.69
N ILE A 141 -8.63 -12.67 3.12
CA ILE A 141 -9.16 -12.73 1.76
C ILE A 141 -10.46 -11.93 1.69
N ASP A 142 -11.37 -12.10 2.64
CA ASP A 142 -12.63 -11.34 2.70
C ASP A 142 -12.33 -9.83 2.78
N HIS A 143 -11.38 -9.42 3.63
CA HIS A 143 -10.94 -8.02 3.71
C HIS A 143 -10.35 -7.48 2.40
N ILE A 144 -9.53 -8.28 1.71
CA ILE A 144 -8.95 -7.91 0.42
C ILE A 144 -10.05 -7.73 -0.62
N LEU A 145 -11.03 -8.65 -0.68
CA LEU A 145 -12.11 -8.62 -1.65
C LEU A 145 -13.09 -7.46 -1.41
N GLU A 146 -13.29 -7.04 -0.16
CA GLU A 146 -14.07 -5.84 0.18
C GLU A 146 -13.43 -4.55 -0.34
N ASP A 147 -12.09 -4.49 -0.35
CA ASP A 147 -11.31 -3.31 -0.71
C ASP A 147 -10.79 -3.32 -2.16
N CYS A 148 -10.79 -4.48 -2.81
CA CYS A 148 -10.30 -4.67 -4.17
C CYS A 148 -11.32 -4.14 -5.19
N ASN A 149 -10.85 -3.40 -6.19
CA ASN A 149 -11.68 -2.95 -7.30
C ASN A 149 -11.77 -3.98 -8.42
N GLU A 150 -10.73 -4.78 -8.61
CA GLU A 150 -10.67 -5.79 -9.68
C GLU A 150 -9.89 -7.02 -9.24
N LEU A 151 -10.58 -8.15 -9.14
CA LEU A 151 -9.94 -9.46 -9.03
C LEU A 151 -9.90 -10.11 -10.42
N PHE A 152 -8.73 -10.56 -10.84
CA PHE A 152 -8.59 -11.35 -12.06
C PHE A 152 -7.73 -12.57 -11.76
N ALA A 153 -8.18 -13.75 -12.20
CA ALA A 153 -7.53 -15.03 -11.97
C ALA A 153 -7.60 -15.89 -13.24
N GLU A 154 -6.65 -16.81 -13.40
CA GLU A 154 -6.73 -17.85 -14.44
C GLU A 154 -8.00 -18.67 -14.27
N ASP A 155 -8.70 -18.93 -15.38
CA ASP A 155 -9.85 -19.84 -15.38
C ASP A 155 -9.37 -21.27 -15.13
N CYS A 156 -9.96 -21.90 -14.12
CA CYS A 156 -9.57 -23.21 -13.64
C CYS A 156 -10.62 -24.23 -14.03
N VAL A 157 -10.20 -25.36 -14.58
CA VAL A 157 -11.07 -26.53 -14.65
C VAL A 157 -11.21 -27.07 -13.22
N ASP A 158 -12.46 -27.17 -12.74
CA ASP A 158 -12.86 -27.58 -11.38
C ASP A 158 -12.43 -26.62 -10.25
N ASP A 159 -12.67 -26.99 -8.99
CA ASP A 159 -12.31 -26.24 -7.76
C ASP A 159 -10.78 -26.20 -7.50
N SER A 160 -9.96 -26.18 -8.55
CA SER A 160 -8.50 -26.13 -8.46
C SER A 160 -7.98 -24.71 -8.16
N ILE A 161 -6.78 -24.61 -7.61
CA ILE A 161 -6.16 -23.33 -7.26
C ILE A 161 -5.60 -22.70 -8.54
N PRO A 162 -5.91 -21.42 -8.84
CA PRO A 162 -5.40 -20.76 -10.03
C PRO A 162 -3.88 -20.64 -10.00
N ARG A 163 -3.23 -20.77 -11.16
CA ARG A 163 -1.78 -20.59 -11.26
C ARG A 163 -1.38 -19.12 -11.27
N SER A 164 -2.32 -18.25 -11.62
CA SER A 164 -2.12 -16.81 -11.58
C SER A 164 -3.33 -16.04 -11.06
N ILE A 165 -3.04 -14.97 -10.31
CA ILE A 165 -4.05 -14.08 -9.74
C ILE A 165 -3.50 -12.65 -9.68
N SER A 166 -4.39 -11.67 -9.82
CA SER A 166 -4.05 -10.26 -9.65
C SER A 166 -5.16 -9.49 -8.95
N PHE A 167 -4.75 -8.47 -8.19
CA PHE A 167 -5.65 -7.58 -7.45
C PHE A 167 -5.40 -6.15 -7.89
N GLY A 168 -6.42 -5.47 -8.41
CA GLY A 168 -6.40 -4.06 -8.78
C GLY A 168 -7.13 -3.21 -7.74
N THR A 169 -6.52 -2.11 -7.31
CA THR A 169 -7.12 -1.14 -6.40
C THR A 169 -6.94 0.28 -6.93
N TYR A 170 -8.04 1.00 -7.01
CA TYR A 170 -8.07 2.44 -7.21
C TYR A 170 -7.74 3.14 -5.88
N LEU A 171 -6.69 3.95 -5.88
CA LEU A 171 -6.30 4.74 -4.73
C LEU A 171 -6.14 6.21 -5.14
N PRO A 172 -7.04 7.10 -4.69
CA PRO A 172 -6.89 8.51 -4.95
C PRO A 172 -5.80 9.10 -4.05
N THR A 173 -5.01 10.02 -4.59
CA THR A 173 -4.05 10.88 -3.87
C THR A 173 -4.40 12.35 -4.11
N GLU A 174 -3.76 13.26 -3.39
CA GLU A 174 -4.03 14.70 -3.49
C GLU A 174 -3.93 15.23 -4.93
N LYS A 175 -2.92 14.80 -5.69
CA LYS A 175 -2.67 15.28 -7.07
C LYS A 175 -2.89 14.24 -8.16
N PHE A 176 -2.79 12.96 -7.83
CA PHE A 176 -2.81 11.88 -8.81
C PHE A 176 -3.83 10.82 -8.44
N LEU A 177 -4.28 10.08 -9.44
CA LEU A 177 -5.03 8.86 -9.25
C LEU A 177 -4.09 7.70 -9.45
N ASP A 178 -4.05 6.74 -8.52
CA ASP A 178 -3.28 5.52 -8.69
C ASP A 178 -4.22 4.35 -9.02
N TRP A 179 -3.81 3.51 -9.97
CA TRP A 179 -4.25 2.12 -10.03
C TRP A 179 -3.10 1.22 -9.57
N ARG A 180 -3.28 0.59 -8.41
CA ARG A 180 -2.28 -0.30 -7.83
C ARG A 180 -2.68 -1.74 -8.11
N THR A 181 -1.80 -2.49 -8.74
CA THR A 181 -2.00 -3.92 -9.00
C THR A 181 -0.91 -4.77 -8.39
N ALA A 182 -1.28 -5.89 -7.77
CA ALA A 182 -0.33 -6.96 -7.42
C ALA A 182 -0.61 -8.17 -8.29
N ILE A 183 0.42 -8.68 -8.97
CA ILE A 183 0.33 -9.80 -9.93
C ILE A 183 1.17 -10.97 -9.43
N TYR A 184 0.51 -12.11 -9.29
CA TYR A 184 1.09 -13.40 -8.95
C TYR A 184 0.98 -14.31 -10.16
N SER A 185 2.11 -14.69 -10.73
CA SER A 185 2.21 -15.67 -11.81
C SER A 185 3.63 -16.22 -11.87
N ASP A 186 3.77 -17.49 -12.21
CA ASP A 186 5.03 -18.11 -12.59
C ASP A 186 5.21 -18.32 -14.10
N ASP A 187 4.17 -17.99 -14.88
CA ASP A 187 4.13 -18.11 -16.33
C ASP A 187 4.19 -16.71 -16.97
N PRO A 188 5.10 -16.46 -17.92
CA PRO A 188 5.25 -15.16 -18.56
C PRO A 188 4.01 -14.74 -19.36
N THR A 189 3.31 -15.69 -19.99
CA THR A 189 2.13 -15.42 -20.82
C THR A 189 0.96 -15.01 -19.92
N LEU A 190 0.74 -15.75 -18.83
CA LEU A 190 -0.26 -15.38 -17.83
C LEU A 190 0.09 -14.03 -17.20
N PHE A 191 1.35 -13.81 -16.83
CA PHE A 191 1.79 -12.54 -16.26
C PHE A 191 1.44 -11.35 -17.17
N GLU A 192 1.77 -11.44 -18.46
CA GLU A 192 1.46 -10.41 -19.45
C GLU A 192 -0.06 -10.21 -19.59
N ALA A 193 -0.85 -11.28 -19.62
CA ALA A 193 -2.30 -11.19 -19.67
C ALA A 193 -2.88 -10.45 -18.44
N HIS A 194 -2.40 -10.76 -17.23
CA HIS A 194 -2.80 -10.07 -16.00
C HIS A 194 -2.39 -8.58 -16.02
N LEU A 195 -1.19 -8.26 -16.51
CA LEU A 195 -0.70 -6.89 -16.62
C LEU A 195 -1.61 -6.05 -17.53
N LEU A 196 -1.92 -6.58 -18.71
CA LEU A 196 -2.79 -5.94 -19.69
C LEU A 196 -4.23 -5.82 -19.19
N HIS A 197 -4.77 -6.89 -18.56
CA HIS A 197 -6.12 -6.87 -17.98
C HIS A 197 -6.27 -5.75 -16.96
N GLN A 198 -5.32 -5.66 -16.01
CA GLN A 198 -5.36 -4.66 -14.94
C GLN A 198 -5.22 -3.24 -15.49
N LEU A 199 -4.37 -3.03 -16.50
CA LEU A 199 -4.24 -1.73 -17.16
C LEU A 199 -5.53 -1.36 -17.91
N ASN A 200 -6.11 -2.28 -18.68
CA ASN A 200 -7.35 -2.05 -19.39
C ASN A 200 -8.48 -1.71 -18.43
N ARG A 201 -8.58 -2.45 -17.32
CA ARG A 201 -9.57 -2.17 -16.27
C ARG A 201 -9.36 -0.80 -15.64
N ALA A 202 -8.13 -0.40 -15.39
CA ALA A 202 -7.81 0.94 -14.90
C ALA A 202 -8.30 2.02 -15.87
N CYS A 203 -8.05 1.87 -17.18
CA CYS A 203 -8.52 2.79 -18.23
C CYS A 203 -10.05 2.81 -18.34
N GLU A 204 -10.73 1.70 -18.09
CA GLU A 204 -12.19 1.66 -18.03
C GLU A 204 -12.73 2.40 -16.81
N PHE A 205 -12.06 2.27 -15.66
CA PHE A 205 -12.51 2.83 -14.39
C PHE A 205 -12.18 4.32 -14.24
N ILE A 206 -10.95 4.71 -14.60
CA ILE A 206 -10.41 6.06 -14.39
C ILE A 206 -10.49 6.84 -15.70
N LYS A 207 -11.23 7.95 -15.69
CA LYS A 207 -11.51 8.76 -16.89
C LYS A 207 -10.56 9.95 -17.09
N SER A 208 -9.55 10.07 -16.25
CA SER A 208 -8.52 11.11 -16.27
C SER A 208 -7.14 10.47 -16.21
N ASP A 209 -6.09 11.30 -16.28
CA ASP A 209 -4.72 10.83 -16.10
C ASP A 209 -4.53 10.14 -14.74
N PHE A 210 -3.77 9.04 -14.75
CA PHE A 210 -3.52 8.21 -13.58
C PHE A 210 -2.14 7.55 -13.66
N VAL A 211 -1.64 7.11 -12.50
CA VAL A 211 -0.41 6.34 -12.37
C VAL A 211 -0.77 4.86 -12.21
N PHE A 212 -0.29 4.03 -13.13
CA PHE A 212 -0.40 2.58 -13.02
C PHE A 212 0.82 2.02 -12.27
N VAL A 213 0.59 1.38 -11.12
CA VAL A 213 1.62 0.84 -10.25
C VAL A 213 1.48 -0.68 -10.18
N CYS A 214 2.50 -1.42 -10.60
CA CYS A 214 2.48 -2.89 -10.62
C CYS A 214 3.49 -3.51 -9.62
N PHE A 215 2.98 -4.32 -8.70
CA PHE A 215 3.76 -5.19 -7.81
C PHE A 215 3.87 -6.58 -8.42
N HIS A 216 5.10 -7.02 -8.65
CA HIS A 216 5.37 -8.31 -9.26
C HIS A 216 6.72 -8.86 -8.79
N ASP A 217 6.94 -10.15 -9.01
CA ASP A 217 8.23 -10.78 -8.80
C ASP A 217 9.30 -10.14 -9.68
N LYS A 218 10.51 -9.91 -9.13
CA LYS A 218 11.64 -9.29 -9.83
C LYS A 218 11.92 -9.93 -11.20
N ARG A 219 11.68 -11.24 -11.39
CA ARG A 219 11.88 -11.91 -12.69
C ARG A 219 11.04 -11.31 -13.82
N TRP A 220 9.91 -10.67 -13.51
CA TRP A 220 9.01 -10.05 -14.49
C TRP A 220 9.33 -8.59 -14.80
N THR A 221 10.39 -8.03 -14.20
CA THR A 221 10.77 -6.62 -14.40
C THR A 221 11.02 -6.31 -15.87
N GLU A 222 11.83 -7.10 -16.57
CA GLU A 222 12.18 -6.85 -17.97
C GLU A 222 10.99 -7.05 -18.91
N LEU A 223 10.14 -8.05 -18.63
CA LEU A 223 8.90 -8.25 -19.38
C LEU A 223 7.94 -7.07 -19.19
N THR A 224 7.78 -6.59 -17.95
CA THR A 224 6.93 -5.42 -17.65
C THR A 224 7.40 -4.20 -18.41
N LYS A 225 8.71 -3.90 -18.41
CA LYS A 225 9.29 -2.78 -19.17
C LYS A 225 9.02 -2.91 -20.66
N LYS A 226 9.27 -4.09 -21.23
CA LYS A 226 8.98 -4.36 -22.65
C LYS A 226 7.51 -4.09 -23.00
N VAL A 227 6.57 -4.57 -22.19
CA VAL A 227 5.13 -4.39 -22.45
C VAL A 227 4.72 -2.93 -22.24
N ILE A 228 5.04 -2.33 -21.10
CA ILE A 228 4.57 -1.01 -20.70
C ILE A 228 5.26 0.11 -21.50
N GLU A 229 6.58 0.01 -21.71
CA GLU A 229 7.38 1.08 -22.32
C GLU A 229 7.52 0.90 -23.83
N GLU A 230 7.89 -0.31 -24.28
CA GLU A 230 8.18 -0.53 -25.70
C GLU A 230 6.91 -0.76 -26.52
N GLN A 231 5.99 -1.59 -26.02
CA GLN A 231 4.76 -1.91 -26.76
C GLN A 231 3.66 -0.87 -26.55
N LEU A 232 3.42 -0.48 -25.29
CA LEU A 232 2.34 0.46 -24.94
C LEU A 232 2.79 1.93 -24.90
N GLN A 233 4.09 2.22 -24.98
CA GLN A 233 4.64 3.58 -25.05
C GLN A 233 4.24 4.47 -23.86
N LEU A 234 4.02 3.87 -22.68
CA LEU A 234 3.72 4.61 -21.46
C LEU A 234 4.99 5.25 -20.86
N ASN A 235 4.79 6.40 -20.22
CA ASN A 235 5.82 7.07 -19.44
C ASN A 235 5.76 6.55 -18.00
N ILE A 236 6.89 6.53 -17.29
CA ILE A 236 6.97 6.01 -15.93
C ILE A 236 7.07 7.13 -14.94
N HIS A 237 6.17 7.12 -14.00
CA HIS A 237 6.18 8.09 -12.95
C HIS A 237 7.36 7.97 -11.96
N HIS A 238 8.23 9.01 -11.88
CA HIS A 238 9.44 9.02 -11.03
C HIS A 238 9.21 8.87 -9.51
N HIS A 239 8.01 9.18 -9.00
CA HIS A 239 7.72 9.13 -7.55
C HIS A 239 8.00 7.75 -6.90
N TYR A 240 7.75 6.66 -7.62
CA TYR A 240 7.96 5.30 -7.12
C TYR A 240 9.34 4.73 -7.49
N VAL A 241 10.15 5.47 -8.24
CA VAL A 241 11.47 5.03 -8.71
C VAL A 241 12.50 5.14 -7.58
N GLY A 242 13.19 4.05 -7.28
CA GLY A 242 14.33 4.06 -6.34
C GLY A 242 14.00 3.83 -4.86
N GLN A 243 12.77 3.48 -4.48
CA GLN A 243 12.41 3.14 -3.09
C GLN A 243 12.96 1.77 -2.58
N GLY A 244 14.02 1.24 -3.22
CA GLY A 244 14.79 0.10 -2.70
C GLY A 244 14.06 -1.25 -2.72
N LYS A 245 14.13 -1.91 -3.89
CA LYS A 245 13.61 -3.25 -4.28
C LYS A 245 12.29 -3.31 -5.07
N MET A 246 12.06 -2.37 -6.00
CA MET A 246 11.12 -2.45 -7.14
C MET A 246 11.61 -1.48 -8.24
N TYR A 247 11.56 -1.84 -9.52
CA TYR A 247 12.13 -1.07 -10.66
C TYR A 247 11.01 -0.57 -11.62
N LEU A 248 11.05 0.71 -12.05
CA LEU A 248 10.19 1.35 -13.08
C LEU A 248 10.97 2.58 -13.71
N TYR A 249 10.91 2.91 -15.03
CA TYR A 249 11.73 3.94 -15.79
C TYR A 249 11.06 5.08 -16.66
N GLU A 250 11.17 6.43 -16.51
CA GLU A 250 10.45 7.40 -17.43
C GLU A 250 11.16 7.77 -18.76
N LYS A 251 10.36 8.25 -19.74
CA LYS A 251 10.71 8.77 -21.07
C LYS A 251 10.74 10.31 -21.11
N GLU A 252 11.80 10.90 -21.66
CA GLU A 252 11.95 12.35 -21.89
C GLU A 252 11.54 12.77 -23.32
N PHE A 253 10.88 13.92 -23.46
CA PHE A 253 10.78 14.65 -24.72
C PHE A 253 11.69 15.89 -24.67
N THR A 254 12.73 15.91 -25.51
CA THR A 254 13.73 16.99 -25.58
C THR A 254 13.36 18.07 -26.58
N ARG A 255 13.52 19.33 -26.19
CA ARG A 255 14.67 20.15 -26.58
C ARG A 255 14.91 21.29 -25.59
#